data_AF-A0A843KGH9-F1
#
_entry.id   AF-A0A843KGH9-F1
#
_cell.length_a   1.000
_cell.length_b   1.000
_cell.length_c   1.000
_cell.angle_alpha   90.00
_cell.angle_beta   90.00
_cell.angle_gamma   90.00
#
_symmetry.space_group_name_H-M   'P 1'
#
loop_
_entity.id
_entity.type
_entity.pdbx_description
1 polymer ?
#
loop_
_entity_poly.entity_id
_entity_poly.type
_entity_poly.pdbx_seq_one_letter_code
_entity_poly.pdbx_strand_id
1 'polypeptide(L)' 'MTIGERDFYLDLLFYHRSLPRLVTIELKLGNFDATYKGQMELYMRWLDRYECRPREEPPIGHLMRRE' A
#
# COMPACT_ATOMS: atom_id res chain seq x y z
N MET A 1 7.14 6.79 -4.11
CA MET A 1 6.65 7.59 -2.96
C MET A 1 7.86 8.14 -2.22
N THR A 2 8.01 9.45 -2.11
CA THR A 2 9.14 10.07 -1.42
C THR A 2 8.71 10.45 0.00
N ILE A 3 9.43 9.95 1.00
CA ILE A 3 9.15 10.16 2.43
C ILE A 3 10.46 10.58 3.10
N GLY A 4 10.53 11.86 3.47
CA GLY A 4 11.80 12.47 3.89
C GLY A 4 12.78 12.46 2.72
N GLU A 5 13.95 11.85 2.92
CA GLU A 5 15.01 11.72 1.90
C GLU A 5 15.03 10.33 1.24
N ARG A 6 14.01 9.49 1.48
CA ARG A 6 13.97 8.12 0.99
C ARG A 6 12.83 7.91 0.01
N ASP A 7 13.12 7.16 -1.04
CA ASP A 7 12.14 6.71 -2.01
C ASP A 7 11.69 5.28 -1.71
N PHE A 8 10.38 5.08 -1.81
CA PHE A 8 9.71 3.80 -1.63
C PHE A 8 8.90 3.45 -2.88
N TYR A 9 8.92 2.16 -3.22
CA TYR A 9 8.25 1.61 -4.39
C TYR A 9 7.25 0.54 -3.94
N LEU A 10 6.05 0.61 -4.48
CA LEU A 10 5.02 -0.42 -4.33
C LEU A 10 5.22 -1.46 -5.44
N ASP A 11 4.94 -2.72 -5.15
CA ASP A 11 4.91 -3.73 -6.21
C ASP A 11 3.74 -3.50 -7.16
N LEU A 12 2.52 -3.37 -6.61
CA LEU A 12 1.30 -3.18 -7.39
C LEU A 12 0.32 -2.23 -6.69
N LEU A 13 -0.31 -1.35 -7.47
CA LEU A 13 -1.35 -0.42 -7.04
C LEU A 13 -2.53 -0.48 -8.01
N PHE A 14 -3.72 -0.76 -7.46
CA PHE A 14 -4.98 -0.84 -8.19
C PHE A 14 -6.00 0.15 -7.66
N TYR A 15 -7.07 0.33 -8.42
CA TYR A 15 -8.27 1.04 -7.98
C TYR A 15 -9.47 0.11 -8.02
N HIS A 16 -10.15 -0.03 -6.89
CA HIS A 16 -11.41 -0.76 -6.83
C HIS A 16 -12.55 0.18 -7.22
N ARG A 17 -13.39 -0.20 -8.20
CA ARG A 17 -14.42 0.71 -8.74
C ARG A 17 -15.69 0.77 -7.91
N SER A 18 -16.19 -0.37 -7.43
CA SER A 18 -17.47 -0.41 -6.68
C SER A 18 -17.33 0.09 -5.24
N LEU A 19 -16.17 -0.12 -4.64
CA LEU A 19 -15.67 0.49 -3.41
C LEU A 19 -14.60 1.51 -3.84
N PRO A 20 -14.90 2.81 -3.98
CA PRO A 20 -14.01 3.78 -4.60
C PRO A 20 -12.75 4.00 -3.75
N ARG A 21 -11.75 3.14 -3.87
CA ARG A 21 -10.52 3.20 -3.07
C ARG A 21 -9.33 2.59 -3.80
N LEU A 22 -8.15 3.01 -3.39
CA LEU A 22 -6.89 2.41 -3.80
C LEU A 22 -6.68 1.06 -3.08
N VAL A 23 -6.11 0.11 -3.80
CA VAL A 23 -5.77 -1.22 -3.30
C VAL A 23 -4.30 -1.50 -3.62
N THR A 24 -3.45 -1.60 -2.60
CA THR A 24 -2.06 -2.01 -2.79
C THR A 24 -1.92 -3.52 -2.60
N ILE A 25 -1.03 -4.10 -3.40
CA ILE A 25 -0.63 -5.49 -3.27
C ILE A 25 0.89 -5.52 -3.19
N GLU A 26 1.41 -6.06 -2.10
CA GLU A 26 2.84 -6.29 -1.88
C GLU A 26 3.12 -7.79 -2.00
N LEU A 27 4.14 -8.14 -2.78
CA LEU A 27 4.57 -9.51 -3.03
C LEU A 27 5.83 -9.79 -2.20
N LYS A 28 5.74 -10.72 -1.24
CA LYS A 28 6.91 -11.17 -0.47
C LYS A 28 7.18 -12.66 -0.71
N LEU A 29 8.46 -12.98 -0.86
CA LEU A 29 8.96 -14.35 -0.88
C LEU A 29 9.43 -14.75 0.52
N GLY A 30 9.13 -15.97 0.94
CA GLY A 30 9.61 -16.52 2.21
C GLY A 30 8.79 -16.12 3.44
N ASN A 31 9.43 -16.21 4.60
CA ASN A 31 8.76 -16.09 5.90
C ASN A 31 8.26 -14.66 6.17
N PHE A 32 7.16 -14.57 6.93
CA PHE A 32 6.61 -13.29 7.35
C PHE A 32 7.56 -12.56 8.30
N ASP A 33 7.91 -11.32 7.96
CA ASP A 33 8.65 -10.40 8.82
C ASP A 33 7.69 -9.29 9.32
N ALA A 34 7.76 -8.99 10.61
CA ALA A 34 7.00 -7.89 11.23
C ALA A 34 7.29 -6.53 10.58
N THR A 35 8.48 -6.36 9.96
CA THR A 35 8.83 -5.15 9.20
C THR A 35 7.88 -4.89 8.04
N TYR A 36 7.30 -5.93 7.43
CA TYR A 36 6.35 -5.80 6.31
C TYR A 36 5.08 -5.06 6.72
N LYS A 37 4.62 -5.24 7.96
CA LYS A 37 3.46 -4.52 8.47
C LYS A 37 3.75 -3.02 8.57
N GLY A 38 4.90 -2.65 9.13
CA GLY A 38 5.30 -1.25 9.24
C GLY A 38 5.46 -0.58 7.88
N GLN A 39 6.03 -1.28 6.91
CA GLN A 39 6.13 -0.82 5.53
C GLN A 39 4.75 -0.59 4.89
N MET A 40 3.81 -1.54 5.04
CA MET A 40 2.46 -1.40 4.51
C MET A 40 1.70 -0.24 5.16
N GLU A 41 1.80 -0.07 6.48
CA GLU A 41 1.18 1.07 7.18
C GLU A 41 1.72 2.42 6.69
N LEU A 42 3.03 2.50 6.41
CA LEU A 42 3.64 3.69 5.83
C LEU A 42 3.03 4.02 4.45
N TYR A 43 2.84 3.01 3.61
CA TYR A 43 2.26 3.15 2.28
C TYR A 43 0.81 3.62 2.35
N MET A 44 -0.01 2.99 3.20
CA MET A 44 -1.40 3.38 3.38
C MET A 44 -1.54 4.83 3.81
N ARG A 45 -0.75 5.27 4.80
CA ARG A 45 -0.78 6.66 5.27
C ARG A 45 -0.34 7.66 4.21
N TRP A 46 0.64 7.30 3.38
CA TRP A 46 1.11 8.17 2.31
C TRP A 46 0.05 8.28 1.20
N LEU A 47 -0.51 7.16 0.74
CA LEU A 47 -1.57 7.15 -0.28
C LEU A 47 -2.81 7.91 0.18
N ASP A 48 -3.26 7.67 1.41
CA ASP A 48 -4.42 8.35 2.01
C ASP A 48 -4.22 9.88 2.05
N ARG A 49 -2.99 10.33 2.30
CA ARG A 49 -2.66 11.76 2.39
C ARG A 49 -2.49 12.44 1.03
N TYR A 50 -1.92 11.76 0.04
CA TYR A 50 -1.42 12.42 -1.18
C TYR A 50 -2.09 11.97 -2.47
N GLU A 51 -2.65 10.75 -2.53
CA GLU A 51 -3.20 10.17 -3.76
C GLU A 51 -4.72 9.99 -3.71
N CYS A 52 -5.29 9.79 -2.52
CA CYS A 52 -6.73 9.63 -2.34
C CYS A 52 -7.49 10.91 -2.71
N ARG A 53 -8.52 10.75 -3.53
CA ARG A 53 -9.41 11.85 -3.97
C ARG A 53 -10.52 12.09 -2.94
N PRO A 54 -11.17 13.27 -2.92
CA PRO A 54 -12.18 13.63 -1.92
C PRO A 54 -13.42 12.72 -1.78
N ARG A 55 -13.66 11.82 -2.74
CA ARG A 55 -14.77 10.86 -2.70
C ARG A 55 -14.31 9.41 -2.57
N GLU A 56 -13.01 9.21 -2.43
CA GLU A 56 -12.44 7.89 -2.26
C GLU A 56 -12.40 7.52 -0.78
N GLU A 57 -12.62 6.25 -0.50
CA GLU A 57 -12.44 5.68 0.83
C GLU A 57 -10.94 5.40 1.10
N PRO A 58 -10.55 5.27 2.37
CA PRO A 58 -9.16 4.98 2.73
C PRO A 58 -8.60 3.76 1.99
N PRO A 59 -7.30 3.80 1.60
CA PRO A 59 -6.68 2.72 0.85
C PRO A 59 -6.63 1.45 1.69
N ILE A 60 -6.61 0.30 1.02
CA ILE A 60 -6.42 -1.00 1.66
C ILE A 60 -5.17 -1.68 1.09
N GLY A 61 -4.45 -2.38 1.98
CA GLY A 61 -3.24 -3.09 1.62
C GLY A 61 -3.41 -4.59 1.82
N HIS A 62 -2.92 -5.36 0.84
CA HIS A 62 -2.86 -6.81 0.92
C HIS A 62 -1.42 -7.29 0.77
N LEU A 63 -1.00 -8.16 1.68
CA LEU A 63 0.29 -8.83 1.60
C LEU A 63 0.07 -10.21 1.00
N MET A 64 0.56 -10.42 -0.22
CA MET A 64 0.56 -11.73 -0.85
C MET A 64 1.93 -12.38 -0.68
N ARG A 65 1.89 -13.68 -0.40
CA ARG A 65 3.08 -14.51 -0.27
C ARG A 65 2.93 -15.74 -1.15
N ARG A 66 4.05 -16.21 -1.70
CA ARG A 66 4.15 -17.50 -2.36
C ARG A 66 5.08 -18.38 -1.53
N GLU A 67 4.63 -19.61 -1.27
CA GLU A 67 5.43 -20.68 -0.67
C GLU A 67 6.46 -21.24 -1.65
#